data_AF-A0A4U9HM66-F1
#
_entry.id   AF-A0A4U9HM66-F1
#
_cell.length_a   1.000
_cell.length_b   1.000
_cell.length_c   1.000
_cell.angle_alpha   90.00
_cell.angle_beta   90.00
_cell.angle_gamma   90.00
#
_symmetry.space_group_name_H-M   'P 1'
#
loop_
_entity.id
_entity.type
_entity.pdbx_description
1 polymer ?
#
loop_
_entity_poly.entity_id
_entity_poly.type
_entity_poly.pdbx_seq_one_letter_code
_entity_poly.pdbx_strand_id
1 'polypeptide(L)'
;MAETLSLWPLIGIAVIVVGFLLRFNPVLVVIVAGIVTGLAAHMPIATILEKLGEGFLNTRNLPFILLIPLAVIGLLERHGLKERAQAWIAKIHSATAGRLLIVYLFVREASAAMGLTSLGGHPQMVRPLLAPMAEGAAEKKYGELPGRGALSPAGDVGGHR
;
A
#
# COMPACT_ATOMS: atom_id res chain seq x y z
N MET A 1 -18.17 42.22 13.13
CA MET A 1 -16.92 41.63 13.65
C MET A 1 -16.26 40.91 12.50
N ALA A 2 -15.20 41.48 11.91
CA ALA A 2 -14.40 40.77 10.92
C ALA A 2 -13.40 39.90 11.68
N GLU A 3 -13.56 38.58 11.62
CA GLU A 3 -12.50 37.67 12.05
C GLU A 3 -11.27 37.92 11.17
N THR A 4 -10.20 38.43 11.77
CA THR A 4 -8.91 38.56 11.09
C THR A 4 -8.35 37.15 10.91
N LEU A 5 -8.59 36.56 9.73
CA LEU A 5 -8.02 35.28 9.34
C LEU A 5 -6.49 35.38 9.38
N SER A 6 -5.87 34.77 10.39
CA SER A 6 -4.40 34.73 10.50
C SER A 6 -3.85 33.74 9.47
N LEU A 7 -3.27 34.27 8.39
CA LEU A 7 -2.65 33.48 7.32
C LEU A 7 -1.20 33.10 7.61
N TRP A 8 -0.62 33.61 8.70
CA TRP A 8 0.76 33.32 9.12
C TRP A 8 1.09 31.83 9.25
N PRO A 9 0.18 30.94 9.72
CA PRO A 9 0.44 29.51 9.78
C PRO A 9 0.71 28.85 8.41
N LEU A 10 0.29 29.45 7.29
CA LEU A 10 0.56 28.91 5.95
C LEU A 10 2.06 28.92 5.61
N ILE A 11 2.87 29.72 6.29
CA ILE A 11 4.34 29.70 6.13
C ILE A 11 4.89 28.29 6.40
N GLY A 12 4.28 27.54 7.33
CA GLY A 12 4.64 26.14 7.59
C GLY A 12 4.47 25.24 6.36
N ILE A 13 3.43 25.45 5.56
CA ILE A 13 3.20 24.68 4.31
C ILE A 13 4.29 25.00 3.29
N ALA A 14 4.69 26.27 3.17
CA ALA A 14 5.79 26.66 2.28
C ALA A 14 7.10 25.96 2.67
N VAL A 15 7.39 25.84 3.97
CA VAL A 15 8.55 25.09 4.49
C VAL A 15 8.48 23.60 4.11
N ILE A 16 7.30 22.97 4.21
CA ILE A 16 7.09 21.57 3.79
C ILE A 16 7.40 21.41 2.30
N VAL A 17 6.84 22.29 1.47
CA VAL A 17 7.02 22.25 0.00
C VAL A 17 8.49 22.38 -0.35
N VAL A 18 9.19 23.38 0.20
CA VAL A 18 10.62 23.58 -0.04
C VAL A 18 11.45 22.38 0.45
N GLY A 19 11.13 21.85 1.64
CA GLY A 19 11.84 20.70 2.20
C GLY A 19 11.73 19.42 1.35
N PHE A 20 10.53 19.15 0.81
CA PHE A 20 10.34 18.04 -0.12
C PHE A 20 10.96 18.29 -1.50
N LEU A 21 10.96 19.54 -1.98
CA LEU A 21 11.59 19.91 -3.25
C LEU A 21 13.11 19.66 -3.20
N LEU A 22 13.74 19.94 -2.05
CA LEU A 22 15.14 19.68 -1.78
C LEU A 22 15.45 18.21 -1.43
N ARG A 23 14.46 17.31 -1.45
CA ARG A 23 14.58 15.87 -1.12
C ARG A 23 15.18 15.59 0.27
N PHE A 24 14.96 16.47 1.24
CA PHE A 24 15.37 16.20 2.61
C PHE A 24 14.56 15.05 3.22
N ASN A 25 15.10 14.46 4.30
CA ASN A 25 14.41 13.40 5.02
C ASN A 25 13.00 13.88 5.45
N PRO A 26 11.92 13.20 5.03
CA PRO A 26 10.54 13.60 5.31
C PRO A 26 10.27 13.88 6.80
N VAL A 27 10.89 13.11 7.70
CA VAL A 27 10.71 13.27 9.15
C VAL A 27 11.26 14.63 9.62
N LEU A 28 12.45 15.01 9.16
CA LEU A 28 13.06 16.30 9.51
C LEU A 28 12.23 17.46 8.96
N VAL A 29 11.77 17.35 7.71
CA VAL A 29 10.93 18.37 7.07
C VAL A 29 9.65 18.61 7.86
N VAL A 30 8.97 17.55 8.27
CA VAL A 30 7.72 17.65 9.05
C VAL A 30 7.96 18.24 10.44
N ILE A 31 9.05 17.88 11.13
CA ILE A 31 9.38 18.45 12.45
C ILE A 31 9.63 19.96 12.34
N VAL A 32 10.47 20.38 11.40
CA VAL A 32 10.81 21.81 11.21
C VAL A 32 9.57 22.60 10.81
N ALA A 33 8.75 22.07 9.90
CA ALA A 33 7.51 22.72 9.49
C ALA A 33 6.49 22.84 10.64
N GLY A 34 6.35 21.80 11.47
CA GLY A 34 5.49 21.82 12.66
C GLY A 34 5.91 22.89 13.65
N ILE A 35 7.23 23.04 13.89
CA ILE A 35 7.79 24.10 14.74
C ILE A 35 7.47 25.48 14.15
N VAL A 36 7.75 25.69 12.86
CA VAL A 36 7.48 26.97 12.18
C VAL A 36 5.99 27.32 12.21
N THR A 37 5.11 26.34 12.01
CA THR A 37 3.66 26.52 12.06
C THR A 37 3.18 26.89 13.46
N GLY A 38 3.67 26.19 14.48
CA GLY A 38 3.31 26.46 15.87
C GLY A 38 3.79 27.83 16.36
N LEU A 39 5.00 28.23 15.97
CA LEU A 39 5.54 29.58 16.21
C LEU A 39 4.69 30.65 15.50
N ALA A 40 4.35 30.45 14.23
CA ALA A 40 3.50 31.38 13.47
C ALA A 40 2.09 31.50 14.07
N ALA A 41 1.58 30.44 14.68
CA ALA A 41 0.29 30.40 15.37
C ALA A 41 0.34 30.92 16.83
N HIS A 42 1.49 31.42 17.31
CA HIS A 42 1.69 31.87 18.70
C HIS A 42 1.32 30.79 19.74
N MET A 43 1.53 29.52 19.40
CA MET A 43 1.27 28.41 20.32
C MET A 43 2.43 28.23 21.30
N PRO A 44 2.16 27.93 22.58
CA PRO A 44 3.21 27.55 23.52
C PRO A 44 3.90 26.27 23.08
N ILE A 45 5.22 26.16 23.33
CA ILE A 45 6.03 25.01 22.93
C ILE A 45 5.50 23.67 23.46
N ALA A 46 4.92 23.67 24.66
CA ALA A 46 4.29 22.50 25.26
C ALA A 46 3.12 21.99 24.40
N THR A 47 2.26 22.88 23.91
CA THR A 47 1.12 22.55 23.05
C THR A 47 1.56 22.06 21.69
N ILE A 48 2.64 22.61 21.13
CA ILE A 48 3.22 22.11 19.86
C ILE A 48 3.69 20.66 20.03
N LEU A 49 4.41 20.39 21.12
CA LEU A 49 4.96 19.05 21.40
C LEU A 49 3.85 18.05 21.71
N GLU A 50 2.80 18.48 22.42
CA GLU A 50 1.60 17.69 22.68
C GLU A 50 0.87 17.33 21.38
N LYS A 51 0.64 18.30 20.48
CA LYS A 51 -0.04 18.07 19.20
C LYS A 51 0.78 17.20 18.24
N LEU A 52 2.09 17.39 18.20
CA LEU A 52 2.99 16.50 17.45
C LEU A 52 2.97 15.08 18.01
N GLY A 53 3.01 14.93 19.34
CA GLY A 53 2.91 13.64 20.02
C GLY A 53 1.57 12.94 19.77
N GLU A 54 0.46 13.67 19.90
CA GLU A 54 -0.89 13.19 19.63
C GLU A 54 -1.03 12.72 18.17
N GLY A 55 -0.55 13.51 17.21
CA GLY A 55 -0.55 13.14 15.79
C GLY A 55 0.30 11.90 15.49
N PHE A 56 1.46 11.78 16.14
CA PHE A 56 2.32 10.61 15.99
C PHE A 56 1.68 9.35 16.59
N LEU A 57 1.10 9.44 17.79
CA LEU A 57 0.43 8.32 18.45
C LEU A 57 -0.82 7.87 17.69
N ASN A 58 -1.61 8.81 17.16
CA ASN A 58 -2.76 8.48 16.31
C ASN A 58 -2.34 7.78 15.02
N THR A 59 -1.23 8.22 14.41
CA THR A 59 -0.71 7.59 13.19
C THR A 59 -0.05 6.24 13.47
N ARG A 60 0.47 6.00 14.69
CA ARG A 60 1.13 4.74 15.08
C ARG A 60 0.22 3.51 14.96
N ASN A 61 -1.10 3.68 15.04
CA ASN A 61 -2.05 2.59 14.86
C ASN A 61 -1.99 1.99 13.44
N LEU A 62 -1.67 2.78 12.41
CA LEU A 62 -1.52 2.30 11.04
C LEU A 62 -0.36 1.29 10.89
N PRO A 63 0.88 1.60 11.34
CA PRO A 63 1.96 0.62 11.40
C PRO A 63 1.60 -0.61 12.24
N PHE A 64 0.92 -0.49 13.38
CA PHE A 64 0.52 -1.67 14.15
C PHE A 64 -0.45 -2.58 13.36
N ILE A 65 -1.42 -1.98 12.66
CA ILE A 65 -2.36 -2.70 11.79
C ILE A 65 -1.65 -3.35 10.60
N LEU A 66 -0.52 -2.83 10.12
CA LEU A 66 0.19 -3.37 8.96
C LEU A 66 1.34 -4.33 9.33
N LEU A 67 2.12 -3.99 10.37
CA LEU A 67 3.31 -4.73 10.81
C LEU A 67 2.93 -6.03 11.51
N ILE A 68 1.87 -6.05 12.33
CA ILE A 68 1.44 -7.28 13.02
C ILE A 68 0.99 -8.33 11.99
N PRO A 69 0.07 -8.02 11.04
CA PRO A 69 -0.30 -8.99 10.02
C PRO A 69 0.89 -9.42 9.16
N LEU A 70 1.80 -8.51 8.81
CA LEU A 70 2.99 -8.88 8.05
C LEU A 70 3.87 -9.88 8.81
N ALA A 71 4.08 -9.66 10.11
CA ALA A 71 4.82 -10.58 10.97
C ALA A 71 4.11 -11.94 11.09
N VAL A 72 2.79 -11.94 11.25
CA VAL A 72 1.97 -13.16 11.30
C VAL A 72 2.04 -13.91 9.97
N ILE A 73 1.88 -13.22 8.84
CA ILE A 73 1.99 -13.79 7.49
C ILE A 73 3.38 -14.41 7.28
N GLY A 74 4.45 -13.69 7.67
CA GLY A 74 5.82 -14.20 7.57
C GLY A 74 6.04 -15.47 8.42
N LEU A 75 5.46 -15.53 9.62
CA LEU A 75 5.51 -16.72 10.47
C LEU A 75 4.73 -17.89 9.85
N LEU A 76 3.53 -17.63 9.31
CA LEU A 76 2.69 -18.65 8.68
C LEU A 76 3.32 -19.20 7.38
N GLU A 77 3.96 -18.34 6.58
CA GLU A 77 4.68 -18.75 5.37
C GLU A 77 5.86 -19.67 5.72
N ARG A 78 6.63 -19.36 6.77
CA ARG A 78 7.72 -20.23 7.26
C ARG A 78 7.24 -21.61 7.72
N HIS A 79 6.00 -21.73 8.21
CA HIS A 79 5.42 -23.01 8.64
C HIS A 79 4.77 -23.80 7.49
N GLY A 80 4.92 -23.33 6.25
CA GLY A 80 4.50 -24.04 5.06
C GLY A 80 2.99 -23.95 4.79
N LEU A 81 2.34 -22.88 5.27
CA LEU A 81 0.91 -22.66 5.05
C LEU A 81 0.62 -22.42 3.55
N LYS A 82 1.57 -21.83 2.83
CA LYS A 82 1.49 -21.53 1.41
C LYS A 82 1.42 -22.80 0.56
N GLU A 83 2.31 -23.78 0.81
CA GLU A 83 2.34 -25.05 0.09
C GLU A 83 1.06 -25.87 0.36
N ARG A 84 0.57 -25.85 1.61
CA ARG A 84 -0.68 -26.54 1.99
C ARG A 84 -1.91 -25.90 1.37
N ALA A 85 -1.98 -24.56 1.34
CA ALA A 85 -3.05 -23.84 0.68
C ALA A 85 -3.03 -24.09 -0.84
N GLN A 86 -1.86 -24.11 -1.48
CA GLN A 86 -1.72 -24.41 -2.91
C GLN A 86 -2.17 -25.84 -3.25
N ALA A 87 -1.77 -26.84 -2.45
CA ALA A 87 -2.20 -28.22 -2.64
C ALA A 87 -3.73 -28.39 -2.47
N TRP A 88 -4.34 -27.62 -1.57
CA TRP A 88 -5.80 -27.58 -1.40
C TRP A 88 -6.50 -26.91 -2.57
N ILE A 89 -6.00 -25.75 -3.02
CA ILE A 89 -6.57 -25.00 -4.14
C ILE A 89 -6.45 -25.81 -5.45
N ALA A 90 -5.33 -26.51 -5.66
CA ALA A 90 -5.11 -27.37 -6.83
C ALA A 90 -6.13 -28.53 -6.93
N LYS A 91 -6.70 -28.98 -5.81
CA LYS A 91 -7.79 -29.98 -5.80
C LYS A 91 -9.12 -29.39 -6.25
N ILE A 92 -9.27 -28.07 -6.25
CA ILE A 92 -10.49 -27.37 -6.69
C ILE A 92 -10.34 -27.01 -8.18
N HIS A 93 -10.46 -28.03 -9.04
CA HIS A 93 -10.32 -27.92 -10.50
C HIS A 93 -11.40 -27.05 -11.19
N SER A 94 -12.43 -26.58 -10.46
CA SER A 94 -13.60 -25.85 -11.03
C SER A 94 -13.66 -24.36 -10.69
N ALA A 95 -12.63 -23.79 -10.07
CA ALA A 95 -12.59 -22.36 -9.75
C ALA A 95 -11.94 -21.56 -10.89
N THR A 96 -12.74 -21.05 -11.83
CA THR A 96 -12.27 -19.98 -12.71
C THR A 96 -11.94 -18.74 -11.86
N ALA A 97 -10.91 -17.98 -12.22
CA ALA A 97 -10.46 -16.79 -11.47
C ALA A 97 -11.63 -15.83 -11.15
N GLY A 98 -12.57 -15.68 -12.10
CA GLY A 98 -13.78 -14.88 -11.92
C GLY A 98 -14.72 -15.41 -10.82
N ARG A 99 -14.94 -16.72 -10.71
CA ARG A 99 -15.84 -17.28 -9.69
C ARG A 99 -15.25 -17.15 -8.28
N LEU A 100 -13.93 -17.29 -8.16
CA LEU A 100 -13.22 -17.09 -6.89
C LEU A 100 -13.26 -15.60 -6.46
N LEU A 101 -13.08 -14.68 -7.41
CA LEU A 101 -13.22 -13.24 -7.18
C LEU A 101 -14.63 -12.86 -6.73
N ILE A 102 -15.68 -13.42 -7.35
CA ILE A 102 -17.08 -13.15 -6.96
C ILE A 102 -17.35 -13.61 -5.53
N VAL A 103 -16.92 -14.82 -5.14
CA VAL A 103 -17.10 -15.32 -3.77
C VAL A 103 -16.32 -14.47 -2.77
N TYR A 104 -15.08 -14.09 -3.09
CA TYR A 104 -14.27 -13.21 -2.26
C TYR A 104 -14.91 -11.84 -2.06
N LEU A 105 -15.38 -11.21 -3.14
CA LEU A 105 -16.10 -9.94 -3.09
C LEU A 105 -17.39 -10.07 -2.26
N PHE A 106 -18.18 -11.13 -2.45
CA PHE A 106 -19.39 -11.34 -1.67
C PHE A 106 -19.11 -11.44 -0.16
N VAL A 107 -18.11 -12.24 0.23
CA VAL A 107 -17.72 -12.39 1.64
C VAL A 107 -17.16 -11.08 2.20
N ARG A 108 -16.40 -10.33 1.40
CA ARG A 108 -15.86 -9.02 1.76
C ARG A 108 -16.96 -7.99 1.98
N GLU A 109 -17.90 -7.87 1.05
CA GLU A 109 -19.02 -6.94 1.15
C GLU A 109 -19.94 -7.31 2.32
N ALA A 110 -20.20 -8.61 2.55
CA ALA A 110 -20.93 -9.08 3.72
C ALA A 110 -20.21 -8.75 5.05
N SER A 111 -18.88 -8.91 5.09
CA SER A 111 -18.07 -8.55 6.26
C SER A 111 -18.07 -7.03 6.51
N ALA A 112 -18.01 -6.23 5.44
CA ALA A 112 -18.15 -4.78 5.52
C ALA A 112 -19.54 -4.35 6.00
N ALA A 113 -20.60 -5.02 5.53
CA ALA A 113 -21.97 -4.79 5.98
C ALA A 113 -22.18 -5.11 7.46
N MET A 114 -21.43 -6.08 8.00
CA MET A 114 -21.38 -6.38 9.44
C MET A 114 -20.46 -5.44 10.25
N GLY A 115 -19.88 -4.41 9.62
CA GLY A 115 -19.02 -3.43 10.28
C GLY A 115 -17.54 -3.80 10.37
N LEU A 116 -17.11 -4.96 9.82
CA LEU A 116 -15.71 -5.36 9.74
C LEU A 116 -15.03 -4.83 8.47
N THR A 117 -15.06 -3.52 8.28
CA THR A 117 -14.48 -2.83 7.10
C THR A 117 -12.95 -2.94 7.02
N SER A 118 -12.27 -3.27 8.13
CA SER A 118 -10.81 -3.39 8.21
C SER A 118 -10.22 -4.70 7.69
N LEU A 119 -11.02 -5.74 7.43
CA LEU A 119 -10.52 -7.04 6.91
C LEU A 119 -10.07 -7.01 5.44
N GLY A 120 -10.22 -5.87 4.76
CA GLY A 120 -9.87 -5.71 3.33
C GLY A 120 -9.29 -4.33 2.99
N GLY A 121 -8.61 -3.70 3.95
CA GLY A 121 -8.00 -2.37 3.80
C GLY A 121 -6.70 -2.36 3.01
N HIS A 122 -6.74 -2.66 1.71
CA HIS A 122 -6.09 -1.88 0.65
C HIS A 122 -6.45 -2.48 -0.74
N PRO A 123 -7.05 -1.71 -1.68
CA PRO A 123 -7.25 -2.12 -3.07
C PRO A 123 -5.94 -2.37 -3.87
N GLN A 124 -4.78 -2.22 -3.22
CA GLN A 124 -3.46 -2.42 -3.84
C GLN A 124 -3.14 -3.89 -4.14
N MET A 125 -3.90 -4.84 -3.59
CA MET A 125 -3.69 -6.28 -3.79
C MET A 125 -4.49 -6.86 -4.98
N VAL A 126 -5.27 -6.03 -5.68
CA VAL A 126 -6.03 -6.47 -6.86
C VAL A 126 -5.14 -6.43 -8.12
N ARG A 127 -4.27 -5.43 -8.25
CA ARG A 127 -3.36 -5.29 -9.42
C ARG A 127 -2.31 -6.41 -9.55
N PRO A 128 -1.62 -6.85 -8.47
CA PRO A 128 -0.56 -7.86 -8.58
C PRO A 128 -1.07 -9.28 -8.88
N LEU A 129 -2.36 -9.57 -8.59
CA LEU A 129 -2.97 -10.88 -8.80
C LEU A 129 -3.82 -10.93 -10.08
N LEU A 130 -4.47 -9.82 -10.49
CA LEU A 130 -5.19 -9.77 -11.77
C LEU A 130 -4.23 -9.87 -12.96
N ALA A 131 -3.07 -9.19 -12.91
CA ALA A 131 -2.10 -9.20 -13.99
C ALA A 131 -1.64 -10.62 -14.37
N PRO A 132 -1.13 -11.46 -13.45
CA PRO A 132 -0.69 -12.81 -13.80
C PRO A 132 -1.83 -13.75 -14.21
N MET A 133 -3.05 -13.55 -13.69
CA MET A 133 -4.20 -14.37 -14.10
C MET A 133 -4.78 -13.97 -15.45
N ALA A 134 -4.73 -12.68 -15.80
CA ALA A 134 -5.11 -12.19 -17.13
C ALA A 134 -4.09 -12.62 -18.19
N GLU A 135 -2.80 -12.55 -17.88
CA GLU A 135 -1.71 -13.00 -18.76
C GLU A 135 -1.77 -14.53 -18.99
N GLY A 136 -1.92 -15.32 -17.92
CA GLY A 136 -2.05 -16.79 -18.05
C GLY A 136 -3.33 -17.25 -18.77
N ALA A 137 -4.40 -16.46 -18.72
CA ALA A 137 -5.62 -16.72 -19.50
C ALA A 137 -5.47 -16.34 -20.98
N ALA A 138 -4.67 -15.32 -21.29
CA ALA A 138 -4.38 -14.89 -22.66
C ALA A 138 -3.44 -15.88 -23.37
N GLU A 139 -2.36 -16.33 -22.71
CA GLU A 139 -1.44 -17.35 -23.26
C GLU A 139 -2.17 -18.65 -23.60
N LYS A 140 -3.11 -19.08 -22.75
CA LYS A 140 -3.89 -20.31 -22.97
C LYS A 140 -4.81 -20.23 -24.19
N LYS A 141 -5.23 -19.02 -24.60
CA LYS A 141 -6.21 -18.83 -25.69
C LYS A 141 -5.58 -18.36 -27.01
N TYR A 142 -4.43 -17.68 -26.97
CA TYR A 142 -3.82 -17.04 -28.14
C TYR A 142 -2.35 -17.43 -28.41
N GLY A 143 -1.70 -18.23 -27.56
CA GLY A 143 -0.25 -18.52 -27.68
C GLY A 143 0.63 -17.34 -27.22
N GLU A 144 1.95 -17.43 -27.42
CA GLU A 144 2.94 -16.44 -26.93
C GLU A 144 2.62 -15.01 -27.35
N LEU A 145 2.64 -14.08 -26.39
CA LEU A 145 2.42 -12.66 -26.61
C LEU A 145 3.63 -12.01 -27.30
N PRO A 146 3.47 -11.37 -28.47
CA PRO A 146 4.56 -10.68 -29.15
C PRO A 146 4.93 -9.41 -28.37
N GLY A 147 6.11 -9.41 -27.75
CA GLY A 147 6.60 -8.25 -26.99
C GLY A 147 7.74 -8.57 -26.02
N ARG A 148 8.00 -9.85 -25.73
CA ARG A 148 9.10 -10.25 -24.83
C ARG A 148 10.49 -10.31 -25.49
N GLY A 149 10.60 -9.99 -26.78
CA GLY A 149 11.86 -10.05 -27.54
C GLY A 149 12.86 -8.90 -27.30
N ALA A 150 12.50 -7.85 -26.57
CA ALA A 150 13.35 -6.64 -26.49
C ALA A 150 14.27 -6.53 -25.26
N LEU A 151 14.22 -7.47 -24.29
CA LEU A 151 15.00 -7.37 -23.04
C LEU A 151 15.70 -8.66 -22.59
N SER A 152 15.97 -9.61 -23.51
CA SER A 152 16.87 -10.71 -23.21
C SER A 152 18.27 -10.41 -23.77
N PRO A 153 19.30 -10.16 -22.93
CA PRO A 153 20.69 -10.25 -23.35
C PRO A 153 21.14 -11.68 -23.13
N ALA A 154 20.69 -12.60 -23.97
CA ALA A 154 21.26 -13.94 -24.03
C ALA A 154 21.31 -14.33 -25.50
N GLY A 155 22.54 -14.35 -26.01
CA GLY A 155 22.85 -14.57 -27.40
C GLY A 155 22.23 -15.85 -27.95
N ASP A 156 21.52 -15.67 -29.04
CA ASP A 156 21.48 -16.60 -30.14
C ASP A 156 22.92 -16.91 -30.59
N VAL A 157 23.32 -18.17 -30.45
CA VAL A 157 24.13 -18.82 -31.47
C VAL A 157 23.46 -20.14 -31.80
N GLY A 158 22.55 -20.07 -32.77
CA GLY A 158 22.06 -21.20 -33.52
C GLY A 158 23.19 -21.97 -34.21
N GLY A 159 22.89 -23.23 -34.50
CA GLY A 159 23.76 -24.10 -35.28
C GLY A 159 22.94 -25.21 -35.90
N HIS A 160 22.36 -24.90 -37.06
CA HIS A 160 21.70 -25.79 -38.00
C HIS A 160 22.36 -27.18 -38.12
N ARG A 161 21.57 -28.24 -37.95
CA ARG A 161 21.20 -29.24 -38.97
C ARG A 161 20.33 -30.34 -38.36
#